data_AF-A0A2V7FCH3-F1
#
_entry.id   AF-A0A2V7FCH3-F1
#
_cell.length_a   1.000
_cell.length_b   1.000
_cell.length_c   1.000
_cell.angle_alpha   90.00
_cell.angle_beta   90.00
_cell.angle_gamma   90.00
#
_symmetry.space_group_name_H-M   'P 1'
#
loop_
_entity.id
_entity.type
_entity.pdbx_description
1 polymer ?
#
loop_
_entity_poly.entity_id
_entity_poly.type
_entity_poly.pdbx_seq_one_letter_code
_entity_poly.pdbx_strand_id
1 'polypeptide(L)'
;MTDASLTLTYRELDRRARRLAEALRGFDVGPDTIVAICLERSAAFVVAALGVLQAGAAYLPLDPATPAERLAFMFQDAAPRVTITDVRLDARLPSAVWPRLDVHEAMARPTTLAAHHDVPKQEHLAYVIYTSGSTGRPKGVEITHGSLANLVAWHRRAFGVTADDRAPLYASPAFDAAVWEIWPYLVSGASVHLPPDAVRTDPEALRDWLVAHAITIGFVPTPVAERLIALPWPTWTPLRTLLTGADTLHRYPPDGLPFV
;
A
#
# COMPACT_ATOMS: atom_id res chain seq x y z
N MET A 1 4.68 0.82 11.66
CA MET A 1 4.78 1.43 10.32
C MET A 1 5.81 2.54 10.40
N THR A 2 6.81 2.53 9.53
CA THR A 2 7.91 3.49 9.59
C THR A 2 8.24 4.00 8.20
N ASP A 3 8.29 5.32 8.03
CA ASP A 3 8.89 5.99 6.88
C ASP A 3 9.97 6.97 7.34
N ALA A 4 10.55 7.74 6.42
CA ALA A 4 11.63 8.67 6.73
C ALA A 4 11.21 9.82 7.69
N SER A 5 9.91 10.12 7.78
CA SER A 5 9.38 11.25 8.54
C SER A 5 8.83 10.84 9.91
N LEU A 6 8.30 9.63 10.04
CA LEU A 6 7.63 9.19 11.26
C LEU A 6 7.61 7.67 11.44
N THR A 7 7.46 7.26 12.69
CA THR A 7 7.15 5.88 13.09
C THR A 7 5.84 5.86 13.86
N LEU A 8 4.93 4.96 13.46
CA LEU A 8 3.65 4.72 14.12
C LEU A 8 3.63 3.33 14.74
N THR A 9 3.26 3.29 16.00
CA THR A 9 2.76 2.08 16.66
C THR A 9 1.40 1.68 16.07
N TYR A 10 0.97 0.43 16.29
CA TYR A 10 -0.37 -0.03 15.92
C TYR A 10 -1.49 0.83 16.49
N ARG A 11 -1.34 1.27 17.75
CA ARG A 11 -2.31 2.15 18.41
C ARG A 11 -2.43 3.49 17.71
N GLU A 12 -1.32 4.07 17.28
CA GLU A 12 -1.32 5.37 16.60
C GLU A 12 -1.83 5.25 15.16
N LEU A 13 -1.48 4.17 14.47
CA LEU A 13 -2.00 3.84 13.15
C LEU A 13 -3.54 3.72 13.19
N ASP A 14 -4.07 2.89 14.08
CA ASP A 14 -5.52 2.71 14.26
C ASP A 14 -6.22 4.02 14.65
N ARG A 15 -5.66 4.78 15.60
CA ARG A 15 -6.23 6.07 16.01
C ARG A 15 -6.33 7.06 14.84
N ARG A 16 -5.28 7.17 14.01
CA ARG A 16 -5.28 8.07 12.85
C ARG A 16 -6.23 7.57 11.75
N ALA A 17 -6.27 6.26 11.49
CA ALA A 17 -7.18 5.66 10.53
C ALA A 17 -8.65 5.85 10.93
N ARG A 18 -8.98 5.72 12.22
CA ARG A 18 -10.34 5.96 12.74
C ARG A 18 -10.80 7.40 12.53
N ARG A 19 -9.93 8.39 12.78
CA ARG A 19 -10.24 9.81 12.52
C ARG A 19 -10.52 10.05 11.04
N LEU A 20 -9.75 9.39 10.18
CA LEU A 20 -9.96 9.46 8.74
C LEU A 20 -11.30 8.80 8.35
N ALA A 21 -11.62 7.63 8.91
CA ALA A 21 -12.90 6.96 8.71
C ALA A 21 -14.10 7.81 9.16
N GLU A 22 -13.97 8.50 10.30
CA GLU A 22 -14.97 9.45 10.80
C GLU A 22 -15.14 10.65 9.87
N ALA A 23 -14.04 11.21 9.36
CA ALA A 23 -14.09 12.31 8.39
C ALA A 23 -14.79 11.90 7.09
N LEU A 24 -14.58 10.67 6.63
CA LEU A 24 -15.21 10.14 5.43
C LEU A 24 -16.73 10.01 5.53
N ARG A 25 -17.31 9.95 6.74
CA ARG A 25 -18.79 9.90 6.91
C ARG A 25 -19.49 11.13 6.37
N GLY A 26 -18.83 12.29 6.38
CA GLY A 26 -19.38 13.52 5.82
C GLY A 26 -19.62 13.45 4.30
N PHE A 27 -19.17 12.38 3.65
CA PHE A 27 -19.30 12.16 2.21
C PHE A 27 -20.21 10.97 1.87
N ASP A 28 -20.94 10.42 2.85
CA ASP A 28 -21.80 9.23 2.72
C ASP A 28 -21.09 8.03 2.08
N VAL A 29 -19.86 7.74 2.51
CA VAL A 29 -19.16 6.52 2.09
C VAL A 29 -19.74 5.29 2.80
N GLY A 30 -19.71 4.15 2.13
CA GLY A 30 -20.13 2.86 2.68
C GLY A 30 -19.73 1.70 1.75
N PRO A 31 -20.34 0.51 1.94
CA PRO A 31 -20.09 -0.66 1.11
C PRO A 31 -20.14 -0.34 -0.39
N ASP A 32 -19.19 -0.91 -1.13
CA ASP A 32 -19.04 -0.80 -2.60
C ASP A 32 -18.90 0.64 -3.14
N THR A 33 -18.75 1.62 -2.24
CA THR A 33 -18.39 2.99 -2.62
C THR A 33 -16.87 3.09 -2.79
N ILE A 34 -16.43 3.77 -3.85
CA ILE A 34 -15.00 4.00 -4.12
C ILE A 34 -14.55 5.33 -3.51
N VAL A 35 -13.47 5.29 -2.73
CA VAL A 35 -12.73 6.47 -2.27
C VAL A 35 -11.37 6.49 -2.97
N ALA A 36 -11.10 7.52 -3.75
CA ALA A 36 -9.80 7.69 -4.38
C ALA A 36 -8.76 8.14 -3.34
N ILE A 37 -7.53 7.62 -3.43
CA ILE A 37 -6.38 8.06 -2.63
C ILE A 37 -5.29 8.46 -3.60
N CYS A 38 -5.08 9.77 -3.76
CA CYS A 38 -4.00 10.33 -4.57
C CYS A 38 -2.91 10.84 -3.62
N LEU A 39 -2.01 9.95 -3.22
CA LEU A 39 -0.90 10.24 -2.32
C LEU A 39 0.34 9.49 -2.79
N GLU A 40 1.50 10.07 -2.50
CA GLU A 40 2.76 9.35 -2.63
C GLU A 40 2.87 8.22 -1.60
N ARG A 41 3.73 7.24 -1.88
CA ARG A 41 4.04 6.12 -0.98
C ARG A 41 4.57 6.66 0.36
N SER A 42 3.76 6.51 1.40
CA SER A 42 4.02 7.10 2.72
C SER A 42 3.26 6.35 3.81
N ALA A 43 3.61 6.58 5.08
CA ALA A 43 2.76 6.14 6.18
C ALA A 43 1.36 6.78 6.12
N ALA A 44 1.26 7.99 5.54
CA ALA A 44 0.00 8.69 5.34
C ALA A 44 -0.94 7.94 4.38
N PHE A 45 -0.40 7.39 3.29
CA PHE A 45 -1.15 6.51 2.39
C PHE A 45 -1.74 5.30 3.12
N VAL A 46 -0.95 4.62 3.96
CA VAL A 46 -1.42 3.40 4.64
C VAL A 46 -2.50 3.70 5.68
N VAL A 47 -2.38 4.82 6.39
CA VAL A 47 -3.45 5.32 7.27
C VAL A 47 -4.72 5.63 6.46
N ALA A 48 -4.59 6.27 5.30
CA ALA A 48 -5.72 6.58 4.43
C ALA A 48 -6.42 5.31 3.93
N ALA A 49 -5.65 4.33 3.43
CA ALA A 49 -6.20 3.05 3.00
C ALA A 49 -6.91 2.32 4.14
N LEU A 50 -6.30 2.26 5.33
CA LEU A 50 -6.93 1.64 6.50
C LEU A 50 -8.20 2.39 6.94
N GLY A 51 -8.19 3.73 6.93
CA GLY A 51 -9.36 4.53 7.29
C GLY A 51 -10.52 4.38 6.29
N VAL A 52 -10.23 4.22 4.99
CA VAL A 52 -11.24 3.90 3.97
C VAL A 52 -11.87 2.52 4.24
N LEU A 53 -11.05 1.50 4.50
CA LEU A 53 -11.55 0.17 4.86
C LEU A 53 -12.37 0.19 6.16
N GLN A 54 -11.92 0.95 7.18
CA GLN A 54 -12.65 1.13 8.43
C GLN A 54 -13.97 1.89 8.22
N ALA A 55 -14.05 2.78 7.22
CA ALA A 55 -15.28 3.45 6.84
C ALA A 55 -16.28 2.53 6.11
N GLY A 56 -15.83 1.33 5.71
CA GLY A 56 -16.62 0.34 4.98
C GLY A 56 -16.60 0.52 3.47
N ALA A 57 -15.72 1.36 2.94
CA ALA A 57 -15.59 1.66 1.52
C ALA A 57 -14.34 1.00 0.91
N ALA A 58 -14.27 0.98 -0.42
CA ALA A 58 -13.11 0.49 -1.16
C ALA A 58 -12.16 1.63 -1.52
N TYR A 59 -10.86 1.44 -1.34
CA TYR A 59 -9.89 2.44 -1.76
C TYR A 59 -9.42 2.22 -3.21
N LEU A 60 -9.25 3.31 -3.95
CA LEU A 60 -8.64 3.36 -5.27
C LEU A 60 -7.34 4.16 -5.19
N PRO A 61 -6.16 3.51 -5.15
CA PRO A 61 -4.89 4.23 -5.12
C PRO A 61 -4.58 4.81 -6.51
N LEU A 62 -4.24 6.10 -6.55
CA LEU A 62 -3.86 6.83 -7.73
C LEU A 62 -2.45 7.36 -7.55
N ASP A 63 -1.57 7.06 -8.52
CA ASP A 63 -0.20 7.59 -8.51
C ASP A 63 -0.22 9.06 -8.99
N PRO A 64 0.22 10.03 -8.18
CA PRO A 64 0.24 11.45 -8.56
C PRO A 64 1.15 11.75 -9.76
N ALA A 65 2.11 10.87 -10.08
CA ALA A 65 2.98 10.97 -11.26
C ALA A 65 2.28 10.50 -12.55
N THR A 66 1.07 9.92 -12.45
CA THR A 66 0.27 9.53 -13.62
C THR A 66 -0.07 10.76 -14.47
N PRO A 67 0.04 10.69 -15.82
CA PRO A 67 -0.35 11.80 -16.69
C PRO A 67 -1.80 12.27 -16.43
N ALA A 68 -2.03 13.58 -16.47
CA ALA A 68 -3.30 14.19 -16.09
C ALA A 68 -4.50 13.65 -16.89
N GLU A 69 -4.34 13.40 -18.19
CA GLU A 69 -5.40 12.80 -19.03
C GLU A 69 -5.78 11.40 -18.58
N ARG A 70 -4.80 10.61 -18.15
CA ARG A 70 -5.01 9.25 -17.64
C ARG A 70 -5.68 9.29 -16.27
N LEU A 71 -5.28 10.21 -15.39
CA LEU A 71 -5.99 10.44 -14.13
C LEU A 71 -7.44 10.85 -14.39
N ALA A 72 -7.68 11.82 -15.27
CA ALA A 72 -9.03 12.28 -15.63
C ALA A 72 -9.92 11.14 -16.12
N PHE A 73 -9.39 10.25 -16.97
CA PHE A 73 -10.10 9.04 -17.39
C PHE A 73 -10.45 8.14 -16.19
N MET A 74 -9.49 7.79 -15.34
CA MET A 74 -9.72 6.91 -14.19
C MET A 74 -10.74 7.49 -13.20
N PHE A 75 -10.72 8.82 -13.02
CA PHE A 75 -11.69 9.53 -12.21
C PHE A 75 -13.10 9.48 -12.81
N GLN A 76 -13.24 9.68 -14.12
CA GLN A 76 -14.52 9.57 -14.81
C GLN A 76 -15.09 8.15 -14.77
N ASP A 77 -14.23 7.14 -14.95
CA ASP A 77 -14.62 5.73 -14.97
C ASP A 77 -14.96 5.20 -13.57
N ALA A 78 -14.16 5.52 -12.54
CA ALA A 78 -14.41 5.08 -11.17
C ALA A 78 -15.43 5.92 -10.39
N ALA A 79 -15.66 7.17 -10.81
CA ALA A 79 -16.55 8.13 -10.15
C ALA A 79 -16.44 8.13 -8.61
N PRO A 80 -15.23 8.37 -8.03
CA PRO A 80 -15.02 8.23 -6.60
C PRO A 80 -15.88 9.20 -5.79
N ARG A 81 -16.43 8.76 -4.66
CA ARG A 81 -17.30 9.59 -3.81
C ARG A 81 -16.55 10.77 -3.18
N VAL A 82 -15.28 10.56 -2.85
CA VAL A 82 -14.36 11.56 -2.31
C VAL A 82 -12.93 11.15 -2.65
N THR A 83 -12.03 12.13 -2.76
CA THR A 83 -10.60 11.92 -2.98
C THR A 83 -9.82 12.36 -1.77
N ILE A 84 -9.05 11.44 -1.18
CA ILE A 84 -8.05 11.75 -0.16
C ILE A 84 -6.77 12.17 -0.88
N THR A 85 -6.25 13.35 -0.55
CA THR A 85 -5.04 13.94 -1.14
C THR A 85 -4.36 14.85 -0.11
N ASP A 86 -3.23 15.46 -0.46
CA ASP A 86 -2.70 16.60 0.27
C ASP A 86 -2.65 17.86 -0.60
N VAL A 87 -2.53 19.03 0.04
CA VAL A 87 -2.52 20.35 -0.63
C VAL A 87 -1.47 20.50 -1.73
N ARG A 88 -0.34 19.78 -1.67
CA ARG A 88 0.76 19.89 -2.64
C ARG A 88 0.43 19.16 -3.94
N LEU A 89 -0.44 18.15 -3.87
CA LEU A 89 -0.86 17.32 -4.99
C LEU A 89 -2.15 17.83 -5.66
N ASP A 90 -2.80 18.83 -5.06
CA ASP A 90 -4.10 19.35 -5.48
C ASP A 90 -4.13 19.80 -6.96
N ALA A 91 -3.04 20.43 -7.42
CA ALA A 91 -2.88 20.90 -8.80
C ALA A 91 -2.68 19.77 -9.85
N ARG A 92 -2.39 18.54 -9.40
CA ARG A 92 -2.25 17.36 -10.29
C ARG A 92 -3.59 16.69 -10.58
N LEU A 93 -4.59 16.96 -9.76
CA LEU A 93 -5.91 16.34 -9.86
C LEU A 93 -6.80 17.08 -10.87
N PRO A 94 -7.65 16.37 -11.62
CA PRO A 94 -8.64 16.98 -12.50
C PRO A 94 -9.49 18.01 -11.76
N SER A 95 -9.86 19.11 -12.42
CA SER A 95 -10.61 20.21 -11.82
C SER A 95 -11.96 19.77 -11.24
N ALA A 96 -12.01 19.76 -9.90
CA ALA A 96 -13.15 19.86 -8.96
C ALA A 96 -14.48 19.11 -9.20
N VAL A 97 -14.56 18.03 -9.98
CA VAL A 97 -15.82 17.27 -10.10
C VAL A 97 -16.15 16.47 -8.82
N TRP A 98 -15.14 16.04 -8.06
CA TRP A 98 -15.32 15.23 -6.85
C TRP A 98 -14.80 15.94 -5.59
N PRO A 99 -15.44 15.75 -4.42
CA PRO A 99 -14.96 16.30 -3.16
C PRO A 99 -13.53 15.85 -2.83
N ARG A 100 -12.77 16.71 -2.17
CA ARG A 100 -11.40 16.43 -1.72
C ARG A 100 -11.34 16.48 -0.20
N LEU A 101 -10.56 15.59 0.39
CA LEU A 101 -10.27 15.52 1.82
C LEU A 101 -8.75 15.57 2.01
N ASP A 102 -8.26 16.59 2.73
CA ASP A 102 -6.85 16.66 3.07
C ASP A 102 -6.51 15.57 4.11
N VAL A 103 -5.50 14.76 3.79
CA VAL A 103 -5.11 13.61 4.62
C VAL A 103 -4.58 14.04 5.99
N HIS A 104 -3.83 15.15 6.05
CA HIS A 104 -3.21 15.62 7.29
C HIS A 104 -4.26 16.26 8.21
N GLU A 105 -5.20 17.02 7.65
CA GLU A 105 -6.35 17.54 8.38
C GLU A 105 -7.16 16.38 8.96
N ALA A 106 -7.53 15.39 8.14
CA ALA A 106 -8.33 14.24 8.56
C ALA A 106 -7.70 13.47 9.71
N MET A 107 -6.38 13.23 9.67
CA MET A 107 -5.64 12.54 10.74
C MET A 107 -5.54 13.34 12.04
N ALA A 108 -5.61 14.68 11.97
CA ALA A 108 -5.49 15.57 13.11
C ALA A 108 -6.81 15.80 13.86
N ARG A 109 -7.96 15.46 13.24
CA ARG A 109 -9.30 15.70 13.82
C ARG A 109 -9.46 15.03 15.19
N PRO A 110 -10.21 15.65 16.13
CA PRO A 110 -10.60 15.00 17.37
C PRO A 110 -11.48 13.78 17.07
N THR A 111 -11.20 12.65 17.71
CA THR A 111 -12.09 11.47 17.66
C THR A 111 -13.25 11.72 18.60
N THR A 112 -14.49 11.78 18.08
CA THR A 112 -15.65 12.17 18.89
C THR A 112 -16.50 11.01 19.40
N LEU A 113 -16.29 9.75 18.97
CA LEU A 113 -17.01 8.61 19.56
C LEU A 113 -16.32 7.26 19.33
N ALA A 114 -16.65 6.29 20.19
CA ALA A 114 -16.43 4.86 19.96
C ALA A 114 -17.37 4.38 18.84
N ALA A 115 -17.06 4.76 17.60
CA ALA A 115 -17.97 4.55 16.50
C ALA A 115 -17.72 3.17 15.86
N HIS A 116 -18.68 2.27 16.04
CA HIS A 116 -18.75 1.02 15.29
C HIS A 116 -19.17 1.36 13.86
N HIS A 117 -18.28 1.15 12.89
CA HIS A 117 -18.71 0.93 11.53
C HIS A 117 -19.22 -0.50 11.43
N ASP A 118 -20.25 -0.74 10.63
CA ASP A 118 -20.62 -2.10 10.28
C ASP A 118 -19.40 -2.78 9.68
N VAL A 119 -19.06 -3.95 10.23
CA VAL A 119 -17.92 -4.72 9.75
C VAL A 119 -18.17 -5.05 8.27
N PRO A 120 -17.23 -4.73 7.36
CA PRO A 120 -17.38 -5.08 5.95
C PRO A 120 -17.64 -6.58 5.78
N LYS A 121 -18.58 -6.93 4.91
CA LYS A 121 -18.83 -8.32 4.54
C LYS A 121 -17.81 -8.78 3.49
N GLN A 122 -17.69 -10.09 3.30
CA GLN A 122 -16.69 -10.67 2.40
C GLN A 122 -16.94 -10.30 0.93
N GLU A 123 -18.20 -10.10 0.56
CA GLU A 123 -18.62 -9.71 -0.78
C GLU A 123 -18.37 -8.23 -1.10
N HIS A 124 -18.23 -7.37 -0.10
CA HIS A 124 -18.00 -5.94 -0.34
C HIS A 124 -16.60 -5.69 -0.91
N LEU A 125 -16.50 -4.66 -1.75
CA LEU A 125 -15.23 -4.20 -2.30
C LEU A 125 -14.27 -3.73 -1.18
N ALA A 126 -13.01 -4.14 -1.29
CA ALA A 126 -11.91 -3.68 -0.44
C ALA A 126 -11.03 -2.66 -1.16
N TYR A 127 -10.72 -2.90 -2.43
CA TYR A 127 -9.95 -1.97 -3.25
C TYR A 127 -10.21 -2.13 -4.74
N VAL A 128 -9.87 -1.09 -5.49
CA VAL A 128 -9.87 -1.09 -6.96
C VAL A 128 -8.49 -0.66 -7.44
N ILE A 129 -7.86 -1.41 -8.35
CA ILE A 129 -6.57 -1.05 -8.94
C ILE A 129 -6.69 -1.03 -10.46
N TYR A 130 -6.22 0.03 -11.10
CA TYR A 130 -6.22 0.12 -12.55
C TYR A 130 -5.00 -0.54 -13.15
N THR A 131 -5.24 -1.36 -14.17
CA THR A 131 -4.18 -2.00 -14.96
C THR A 131 -4.19 -1.45 -16.39
N SER A 132 -3.07 -1.60 -17.11
CA SER A 132 -3.04 -1.35 -18.56
C SER A 132 -3.92 -2.40 -19.26
N GLY A 133 -5.07 -2.00 -19.78
CA GLY A 133 -5.92 -2.90 -20.55
C GLY A 133 -5.27 -3.27 -21.89
N SER A 134 -5.53 -4.50 -22.36
CA SER A 134 -5.10 -4.99 -23.67
C SER A 134 -5.61 -4.13 -24.85
N THR A 135 -6.68 -3.37 -24.64
CA THR A 135 -7.28 -2.43 -25.59
C THR A 135 -6.66 -1.03 -25.54
N GLY A 136 -5.60 -0.82 -24.75
CA GLY A 136 -4.95 0.48 -24.53
C GLY A 136 -5.67 1.38 -23.52
N ARG A 137 -6.93 1.09 -23.17
CA ARG A 137 -7.65 1.81 -22.11
C ARG A 137 -7.43 1.13 -20.75
N PRO A 138 -7.08 1.88 -19.69
CA PRO A 138 -6.99 1.33 -18.35
C PRO A 138 -8.31 0.68 -17.91
N LYS A 139 -8.25 -0.37 -17.08
CA LYS A 139 -9.43 -1.03 -16.50
C LYS A 139 -9.28 -1.13 -14.99
N GLY A 140 -10.31 -0.72 -14.25
CA GLY A 140 -10.39 -0.93 -12.81
C GLY A 140 -10.63 -2.40 -12.48
N VAL A 141 -9.71 -3.02 -11.74
CA VAL A 141 -9.86 -4.37 -11.21
C VAL A 141 -10.40 -4.27 -9.80
N GLU A 142 -11.62 -4.73 -9.59
CA GLU A 142 -12.35 -4.70 -8.34
C GLU A 142 -12.05 -5.95 -7.50
N ILE A 143 -11.59 -5.75 -6.26
CA ILE A 143 -11.24 -6.84 -5.35
C ILE A 143 -12.04 -6.72 -4.06
N THR A 144 -12.66 -7.83 -3.66
CA THR A 144 -13.49 -7.92 -2.46
C THR A 144 -12.67 -8.20 -1.19
N HIS A 145 -13.28 -7.93 -0.04
CA HIS A 145 -12.71 -8.28 1.27
C HIS A 145 -12.41 -9.78 1.41
N GLY A 146 -13.27 -10.66 0.88
CA GLY A 146 -13.05 -12.11 0.89
C GLY A 146 -11.79 -12.52 0.14
N SER A 147 -11.56 -11.96 -1.05
CA SER A 147 -10.36 -12.19 -1.85
C SER A 147 -9.10 -11.71 -1.14
N LEU A 148 -9.13 -10.51 -0.55
CA LEU A 148 -8.02 -9.97 0.23
C LEU A 148 -7.73 -10.83 1.48
N ALA A 149 -8.77 -11.23 2.22
CA ALA A 149 -8.63 -12.07 3.41
C ALA A 149 -8.01 -13.44 3.06
N ASN A 150 -8.39 -14.03 1.92
CA ASN A 150 -7.79 -15.26 1.43
C ASN A 150 -6.29 -15.10 1.12
N LEU A 151 -5.91 -14.04 0.40
CA LEU A 151 -4.50 -13.72 0.13
C LEU A 151 -3.70 -13.57 1.44
N VAL A 152 -4.22 -12.78 2.38
CA VAL A 152 -3.60 -12.56 3.69
C VAL A 152 -3.42 -13.87 4.46
N ALA A 153 -4.47 -14.69 4.55
CA ALA A 153 -4.40 -15.97 5.26
C ALA A 153 -3.39 -16.93 4.62
N TRP A 154 -3.38 -17.02 3.30
CA TRP A 154 -2.41 -17.84 2.56
C TRP A 154 -0.97 -17.37 2.81
N HIS A 155 -0.68 -16.08 2.64
CA HIS A 155 0.68 -15.52 2.76
C HIS A 155 1.26 -15.75 4.15
N ARG A 156 0.45 -15.49 5.19
CA ARG A 156 0.84 -15.70 6.59
C ARG A 156 1.27 -17.13 6.86
N ARG A 157 0.50 -18.10 6.34
CA ARG A 157 0.82 -19.53 6.47
C ARG A 157 2.03 -19.93 5.63
N ALA A 158 2.08 -19.49 4.37
CA ALA A 158 3.11 -19.89 3.42
C ALA A 158 4.51 -19.42 3.85
N PHE A 159 4.61 -18.24 4.44
CA PHE A 159 5.89 -17.63 4.80
C PHE A 159 6.09 -17.47 6.31
N GLY A 160 5.24 -18.08 7.13
CA GLY A 160 5.35 -18.07 8.59
C GLY A 160 5.47 -16.66 9.18
N VAL A 161 4.66 -15.71 8.72
CA VAL A 161 4.78 -14.30 9.14
C VAL A 161 4.36 -14.14 10.61
N THR A 162 5.22 -13.51 11.40
CA THR A 162 5.01 -13.25 12.84
C THR A 162 5.12 -11.75 13.18
N ALA A 163 4.88 -11.40 14.43
CA ALA A 163 5.04 -10.01 14.91
C ALA A 163 6.50 -9.52 14.92
N ASP A 164 7.47 -10.45 14.89
CA ASP A 164 8.89 -10.12 14.87
C ASP A 164 9.39 -9.78 13.46
N ASP A 165 8.56 -10.04 12.42
CA ASP A 165 8.93 -9.76 11.05
C ASP A 165 8.91 -8.25 10.71
N ARG A 166 9.77 -7.90 9.77
CA ARG A 166 9.89 -6.56 9.20
C ARG A 166 9.86 -6.67 7.69
N ALA A 167 8.91 -5.98 7.05
CA ALA A 167 8.71 -6.01 5.62
C ALA A 167 8.83 -4.61 4.98
N PRO A 168 9.33 -4.51 3.76
CA PRO A 168 9.34 -3.25 3.03
C PRO A 168 7.97 -2.99 2.39
N LEU A 169 7.54 -1.74 2.37
CA LEU A 169 6.61 -1.24 1.36
C LEU A 169 7.44 -0.63 0.23
N TYR A 170 7.80 -1.47 -0.73
CA TYR A 170 8.62 -1.15 -1.90
C TYR A 170 7.76 -0.74 -3.10
N ALA A 171 6.67 -1.42 -3.40
CA ALA A 171 5.86 -1.14 -4.59
C ALA A 171 5.20 0.25 -4.54
N SER A 172 4.93 0.84 -5.71
CA SER A 172 4.03 2.00 -5.74
C SER A 172 2.64 1.56 -5.27
N PRO A 173 1.94 2.36 -4.44
CA PRO A 173 0.62 2.04 -3.94
C PRO A 173 -0.44 1.80 -5.04
N ALA A 174 -0.21 2.30 -6.25
CA ALA A 174 -1.08 2.10 -7.40
C ALA A 174 -0.95 0.70 -8.05
N PHE A 175 -0.04 -0.16 -7.56
CA PHE A 175 0.08 -1.56 -7.98
C PHE A 175 -0.36 -2.50 -6.86
N ASP A 176 -0.89 -3.66 -7.24
CA ASP A 176 -1.37 -4.70 -6.32
C ASP A 176 -0.27 -5.31 -5.45
N ALA A 177 0.99 -5.28 -5.90
CA ALA A 177 2.14 -5.63 -5.06
C ALA A 177 2.15 -4.85 -3.73
N ALA A 178 1.71 -3.59 -3.69
CA ALA A 178 1.62 -2.83 -2.44
C ALA A 178 0.57 -3.42 -1.46
N VAL A 179 -0.51 -4.00 -1.97
CA VAL A 179 -1.52 -4.71 -1.17
C VAL A 179 -0.89 -5.90 -0.47
N TRP A 180 -0.07 -6.65 -1.20
CA TRP A 180 0.72 -7.78 -0.69
C TRP A 180 1.77 -7.32 0.33
N GLU A 181 2.38 -6.15 0.13
CA GLU A 181 3.39 -5.58 1.02
C GLU A 181 2.83 -4.90 2.29
N ILE A 182 1.52 -4.66 2.36
CA ILE A 182 0.88 -3.99 3.52
C ILE A 182 0.11 -4.99 4.38
N TRP A 183 -0.92 -5.62 3.83
CA TRP A 183 -1.96 -6.24 4.67
C TRP A 183 -1.54 -7.52 5.36
N PRO A 184 -0.83 -8.47 4.73
CA PRO A 184 -0.38 -9.69 5.40
C PRO A 184 0.50 -9.42 6.63
N TYR A 185 1.32 -8.37 6.55
CA TYR A 185 2.23 -7.98 7.62
C TYR A 185 1.50 -7.24 8.74
N LEU A 186 0.65 -6.25 8.41
CA LEU A 186 -0.13 -5.54 9.42
C LEU A 186 -1.10 -6.45 10.19
N VAL A 187 -1.72 -7.42 9.52
CA VAL A 187 -2.61 -8.40 10.17
C VAL A 187 -1.85 -9.35 11.10
N SER A 188 -0.54 -9.52 10.89
CA SER A 188 0.30 -10.43 11.68
C SER A 188 1.01 -9.77 12.87
N GLY A 189 0.82 -8.47 13.09
CA GLY A 189 1.56 -7.73 14.12
C GLY A 189 2.98 -7.33 13.69
N ALA A 190 3.39 -7.66 12.46
CA ALA A 190 4.70 -7.33 11.91
C ALA A 190 4.86 -5.82 11.69
N SER A 191 6.06 -5.37 11.33
CA SER A 191 6.31 -3.97 11.00
C SER A 191 6.53 -3.77 9.50
N VAL A 192 5.94 -2.69 8.94
CA VAL A 192 6.15 -2.27 7.56
C VAL A 192 7.04 -1.02 7.54
N HIS A 193 8.06 -1.03 6.69
CA HIS A 193 9.10 -0.01 6.57
C HIS A 193 9.19 0.51 5.14
N LEU A 194 9.30 1.82 4.96
CA LEU A 194 9.30 2.44 3.64
C LEU A 194 10.73 2.85 3.25
N PRO A 195 11.41 2.14 2.32
CA PRO A 195 12.67 2.63 1.77
C PRO A 195 12.44 3.96 1.04
N PRO A 196 13.31 4.98 1.17
CA PRO A 196 13.19 6.20 0.36
C PRO A 196 13.21 5.94 -1.14
N ASP A 197 12.61 6.79 -1.97
CA ASP A 197 12.56 6.56 -3.42
C ASP A 197 13.95 6.52 -4.07
N ALA A 198 14.88 7.37 -3.61
CA ALA A 198 16.28 7.34 -4.06
C ALA A 198 16.99 6.01 -3.73
N VAL A 199 16.59 5.33 -2.66
CA VAL A 199 17.12 4.01 -2.27
C VAL A 199 16.52 2.91 -3.12
N ARG A 200 15.23 2.99 -3.48
CA ARG A 200 14.52 1.95 -4.23
C ARG A 200 15.10 1.71 -5.63
N THR A 201 15.64 2.74 -6.26
CA THR A 201 16.15 2.69 -7.63
C THR A 201 17.61 2.24 -7.74
N ASP A 202 18.30 2.11 -6.61
CA ASP A 202 19.71 1.74 -6.51
C ASP A 202 19.82 0.39 -5.77
N PRO A 203 20.20 -0.71 -6.47
CA PRO A 203 20.28 -2.03 -5.87
C PRO A 203 21.22 -2.12 -4.66
N GLU A 204 22.38 -1.48 -4.71
CA GLU A 204 23.36 -1.46 -3.63
C GLU A 204 22.81 -0.71 -2.42
N ALA A 205 22.25 0.48 -2.64
CA ALA A 205 21.61 1.25 -1.57
C ALA A 205 20.42 0.50 -0.97
N LEU A 206 19.63 -0.19 -1.80
CA LEU A 206 18.50 -1.00 -1.35
C LEU A 206 18.97 -2.19 -0.51
N ARG A 207 19.98 -2.94 -0.94
CA ARG A 207 20.59 -4.02 -0.14
C ARG A 207 21.01 -3.49 1.24
N ASP A 208 21.77 -2.40 1.27
CA ASP A 208 22.28 -1.82 2.51
C ASP A 208 21.14 -1.34 3.42
N TRP A 209 20.10 -0.76 2.82
CA TRP A 209 18.90 -0.36 3.54
C TRP A 209 18.16 -1.56 4.14
N LEU A 210 17.98 -2.64 3.38
CA LEU A 210 17.32 -3.88 3.86
C LEU A 210 18.05 -4.45 5.09
N VAL A 211 19.40 -4.50 5.03
CA VAL A 211 20.23 -4.94 6.16
C VAL A 211 20.11 -3.99 7.34
N ALA A 212 20.29 -2.68 7.11
CA ALA A 212 20.28 -1.67 8.17
C ALA A 212 18.95 -1.56 8.92
N HIS A 213 17.82 -1.79 8.23
CA HIS A 213 16.48 -1.72 8.84
C HIS A 213 16.01 -3.07 9.41
N ALA A 214 16.89 -4.06 9.33
CA ALA A 214 16.66 -5.43 9.74
C ALA A 214 15.43 -6.07 9.08
N ILE A 215 15.26 -5.84 7.77
CA ILE A 215 14.17 -6.43 7.00
C ILE A 215 14.33 -7.95 6.98
N THR A 216 13.26 -8.66 7.34
CA THR A 216 13.26 -10.13 7.45
C THR A 216 12.61 -10.78 6.23
N ILE A 217 11.58 -10.16 5.66
CA ILE A 217 10.88 -10.71 4.50
C ILE A 217 10.41 -9.58 3.60
N GLY A 218 10.51 -9.72 2.29
CA GLY A 218 10.04 -8.69 1.37
C GLY A 218 9.68 -9.21 -0.01
N PHE A 219 9.07 -8.33 -0.80
CA PHE A 219 8.85 -8.53 -2.22
C PHE A 219 9.57 -7.41 -2.99
N VAL A 220 10.17 -7.75 -4.13
CA VAL A 220 10.64 -6.77 -5.10
C VAL A 220 10.35 -7.27 -6.52
N PRO A 221 10.13 -6.37 -7.51
CA PRO A 221 9.96 -6.78 -8.91
C PRO A 221 11.15 -7.59 -9.43
N THR A 222 10.89 -8.51 -10.36
CA THR A 222 11.90 -9.45 -10.90
C THR A 222 13.20 -8.78 -11.35
N PRO A 223 13.18 -7.68 -12.14
CA PRO A 223 14.42 -7.02 -12.55
C PRO A 223 15.26 -6.48 -11.38
N VAL A 224 14.62 -6.14 -10.25
CA VAL A 224 15.29 -5.67 -9.04
C VAL A 224 15.82 -6.85 -8.25
N ALA A 225 15.04 -7.92 -8.10
CA ALA A 225 15.50 -9.16 -7.45
C ALA A 225 16.77 -9.70 -8.11
N GLU A 226 16.79 -9.77 -9.45
CA GLU A 226 17.94 -10.27 -10.21
C GLU A 226 19.22 -9.45 -9.99
N ARG A 227 19.09 -8.15 -9.77
CA ARG A 227 20.22 -7.30 -9.42
C ARG A 227 20.65 -7.54 -7.98
N LEU A 228 19.70 -7.61 -7.04
CA LEU A 228 19.99 -7.84 -5.62
C LEU A 228 20.70 -9.17 -5.37
N ILE A 229 20.26 -10.26 -6.01
CA ILE A 229 20.89 -11.58 -5.83
C ILE A 229 22.30 -11.65 -6.45
N ALA A 230 22.65 -10.73 -7.35
CA ALA A 230 23.97 -10.65 -7.96
C ALA A 230 24.95 -9.80 -7.12
N LEU A 231 24.47 -9.06 -6.11
CA LEU A 231 25.31 -8.26 -5.23
C LEU A 231 25.99 -9.13 -4.17
N PRO A 232 27.16 -8.73 -3.66
CA PRO A 232 27.70 -9.31 -2.44
C PRO A 232 26.79 -8.94 -1.27
N TRP A 233 26.37 -9.95 -0.51
CA TRP A 233 25.63 -9.76 0.74
C TRP A 233 26.54 -9.99 1.95
N PRO A 234 26.33 -9.25 3.06
CA PRO A 234 26.99 -9.58 4.31
C PRO A 234 26.67 -11.02 4.73
N THR A 235 27.65 -11.69 5.35
CA THR A 235 27.48 -13.07 5.83
C THR A 235 26.37 -13.20 6.87
N TRP A 236 26.09 -12.12 7.61
CA TRP A 236 24.94 -11.99 8.47
C TRP A 236 23.95 -10.99 7.86
N THR A 237 22.74 -11.45 7.56
CA THR A 237 21.59 -10.60 7.23
C THR A 237 20.34 -11.11 7.95
N PRO A 238 19.45 -10.23 8.41
CA PRO A 238 18.16 -10.63 8.98
C PRO A 238 17.16 -11.07 7.92
N LEU A 239 17.39 -10.75 6.64
CA LEU A 239 16.54 -11.19 5.54
C LEU A 239 16.56 -12.71 5.49
N ARG A 240 15.38 -13.34 5.59
CA ARG A 240 15.17 -14.78 5.45
C ARG A 240 14.53 -15.14 4.12
N THR A 241 13.72 -14.24 3.54
CA THR A 241 12.94 -14.53 2.34
C THR A 241 12.80 -13.28 1.46
N LEU A 242 13.18 -13.37 0.19
CA LEU A 242 12.96 -12.32 -0.82
C LEU A 242 12.09 -12.85 -1.96
N LEU A 243 10.83 -12.44 -1.96
CA LEU A 243 9.86 -12.78 -2.99
C LEU A 243 10.06 -11.91 -4.23
N THR A 244 9.73 -12.48 -5.39
CA THR A 244 9.74 -11.73 -6.65
C THR A 244 8.67 -12.18 -7.62
N GLY A 245 8.37 -11.35 -8.60
CA GLY A 245 7.35 -11.59 -9.61
C GLY A 245 7.17 -10.40 -10.55
N ALA A 246 6.03 -10.39 -11.25
CA ALA A 246 5.63 -9.44 -12.31
C ALA A 246 6.32 -9.59 -13.67
N ASP A 247 7.49 -10.23 -13.76
CA ASP A 247 8.20 -10.50 -15.01
C ASP A 247 8.80 -11.91 -15.02
N THR A 248 9.36 -12.32 -16.15
CA THR A 248 10.06 -13.61 -16.29
C THR A 248 11.36 -13.57 -15.49
N LEU A 249 11.57 -14.58 -14.64
CA LEU A 249 12.84 -14.77 -13.95
C LEU A 249 13.87 -15.42 -14.89
N HIS A 250 14.97 -14.73 -15.14
CA HIS A 250 16.08 -15.16 -15.98
C HIS A 250 17.32 -15.56 -15.17
N ARG A 251 17.46 -15.05 -13.94
CA ARG A 251 18.57 -15.38 -13.03
C ARG A 251 18.05 -16.03 -11.76
N TYR A 252 18.68 -17.14 -11.39
CA TYR A 252 18.37 -17.86 -10.15
C TYR A 252 19.36 -17.49 -9.04
N PRO A 253 18.96 -17.60 -7.76
CA PRO A 253 19.84 -17.34 -6.62
C PRO A 253 21.14 -18.15 -6.72
N PRO A 254 22.34 -17.53 -6.64
CA PRO A 254 23.59 -18.27 -6.56
C PRO A 254 23.69 -19.03 -5.22
N ASP A 255 24.54 -20.06 -5.21
CA ASP A 255 24.87 -20.78 -3.99
C ASP A 255 25.47 -19.83 -2.93
N GLY A 256 25.08 -20.01 -1.68
CA GLY A 256 25.63 -19.26 -0.55
C GLY A 256 24.95 -17.91 -0.26
N LEU A 257 23.83 -17.58 -0.94
CA LEU A 257 22.99 -16.48 -0.47
C LEU A 257 22.43 -16.76 0.94
N PRO A 258 22.42 -15.77 1.83
CA PRO A 258 22.01 -15.96 3.23
C PRO A 258 20.49 -15.97 3.43
N PHE A 259 19.69 -15.99 2.36
CA PHE A 259 18.23 -16.03 2.36
C PHE A 259 17.70 -16.86 1.17
N VAL A 260 16.41 -17.17 1.21
CA VAL A 260 15.69 -17.86 0.12
C VAL A 260 14.86 -16.93 -0.75
#